data_AF-A0A7X0IEC4-F1
#
_entry.id   AF-A0A7X0IEC4-F1
#
_cell.length_a   1.000
_cell.length_b   1.000
_cell.length_c   1.000
_cell.angle_alpha   90.00
_cell.angle_beta   90.00
_cell.angle_gamma   90.00
#
_symmetry.space_group_name_H-M   'P 1'
#
loop_
_entity.id
_entity.type
_entity.pdbx_description
1 polymer ?
#
loop_
_entity_poly.entity_id
_entity_poly.type
_entity_poly.pdbx_seq_one_letter_code
_entity_poly.pdbx_strand_id
1 'polypeptide(L)' 'MSCEHLICAQCASPVVEGRCPVCRESRERLHHHGFGGLSPMVIAVVLVVLLAFTLALRHLYGG' A
#
# COMPACT_ATOMS: atom_id res chain seq x y z
N MET A 1 -6.96 11.54 -6.82
CA MET A 1 -6.08 12.70 -6.54
C MET A 1 -4.68 12.15 -6.42
N SER A 2 -3.93 12.19 -7.52
CA SER A 2 -2.63 11.54 -7.67
C SER A 2 -1.55 12.35 -6.97
N CYS A 3 -0.92 11.75 -5.97
CA CYS A 3 0.00 12.44 -5.04
C CYS A 3 1.40 12.65 -5.63
N GLU A 4 1.63 12.22 -6.87
CA GLU A 4 2.89 12.37 -7.61
C GLU A 4 3.26 13.83 -7.96
N HIS A 5 2.38 14.82 -7.72
CA HIS A 5 2.65 16.23 -8.05
C HIS A 5 2.75 17.18 -6.86
N LEU A 6 2.73 16.70 -5.60
CA LEU A 6 2.89 17.59 -4.46
C LEU A 6 4.36 18.03 -4.31
N ILE A 7 4.60 19.34 -4.50
CA ILE A 7 5.90 19.98 -4.33
C ILE A 7 5.94 20.68 -2.96
N CYS A 8 7.02 20.48 -2.20
CA CYS A 8 7.18 21.14 -0.91
C CYS A 8 7.56 22.62 -1.08
N ALA A 9 6.83 23.53 -0.44
CA ALA A 9 7.12 24.98 -0.48
C ALA A 9 8.47 25.35 0.16
N GLN A 10 9.00 24.53 1.07
CA GLN A 10 10.24 24.82 1.79
C GLN A 10 11.50 24.47 0.96
N CYS A 11 11.48 23.36 0.23
CA CYS A 11 12.66 22.84 -0.47
C CYS A 11 12.47 22.70 -1.99
N ALA A 12 11.33 23.14 -2.51
CA ALA A 12 10.95 23.13 -3.92
C ALA A 12 11.18 21.78 -4.62
N SER A 13 11.04 20.68 -3.89
CA SER A 13 11.18 19.33 -4.43
C SER A 13 9.97 18.49 -4.10
N PRO A 14 9.76 17.39 -4.83
CA PRO A 14 8.60 16.56 -4.59
C PRO A 14 8.65 15.98 -3.17
N VAL A 15 7.47 15.85 -2.56
CA VAL A 15 7.32 15.41 -1.17
C VAL A 15 7.75 13.94 -1.03
N VAL A 16 7.68 13.16 -2.12
CA VAL A 16 8.01 11.73 -2.15
C VAL A 16 9.49 11.45 -1.90
N GLU A 17 10.41 12.37 -2.23
CA GLU A 17 11.85 12.20 -1.98
C GLU A 17 12.25 12.44 -0.51
N GLY A 18 11.43 13.12 0.30
CA GLY A 18 11.71 13.29 1.74
C GLY A 18 12.98 14.07 2.10
N ARG A 19 13.43 15.00 1.24
CA ARG A 19 14.69 15.77 1.40
C ARG A 19 14.72 16.70 2.62
N CYS A 20 13.57 17.09 3.14
CA CYS A 20 13.44 18.07 4.22
C CYS A 20 12.55 17.54 5.36
N PRO A 21 12.63 18.07 6.61
CA PRO A 21 11.80 17.60 7.72
C PRO A 21 10.30 17.73 7.44
N VAL A 22 9.87 18.87 6.89
CA VAL A 22 8.47 19.11 6.46
C VAL A 22 8.01 18.10 5.40
N CYS A 23 8.91 17.76 4.47
CA CYS A 23 8.67 16.79 3.41
C CYS A 23 8.45 15.39 4.01
N ARG A 24 9.29 14.99 4.98
CA ARG A 24 9.17 13.69 5.66
C ARG A 24 7.87 13.59 6.44
N GLU A 25 7.52 14.62 7.22
CA GLU A 25 6.29 14.63 7.99
C GLU A 25 5.03 14.59 7.10
N SER A 26 5.05 15.34 5.98
CA SER A 26 3.97 15.32 4.99
C SER A 26 3.87 13.97 4.27
N ARG A 27 5.02 13.38 3.95
CA ARG A 27 5.13 12.04 3.35
C ARG A 27 4.59 10.97 4.31
N GLU A 28 4.93 11.02 5.59
CA GLU A 28 4.42 10.11 6.61
C GLU A 28 2.90 10.21 6.71
N ARG A 29 2.33 11.41 6.79
CA ARG A 29 0.87 11.63 6.78
C ARG A 29 0.18 11.07 5.55
N LEU A 30 0.84 11.17 4.39
CA LEU A 30 0.29 10.68 3.13
C LEU A 30 0.42 9.15 2.98
N HIS A 31 1.58 8.57 3.30
CA HIS A 31 1.74 7.11 3.32
C HIS A 31 0.85 6.44 4.35
N HIS A 32 0.46 7.15 5.41
CA HIS A 32 -0.51 6.64 6.37
C HIS A 32 -1.92 6.45 5.78
N HIS A 33 -2.26 7.16 4.69
CA HIS A 33 -3.53 6.99 3.96
C HIS A 33 -3.55 5.78 3.00
N GLY A 34 -2.42 5.09 2.79
CA GLY A 34 -2.36 3.83 2.06
C GLY A 34 -2.50 2.63 3.00
N PHE A 35 -3.71 2.42 3.56
CA PHE A 35 -4.10 1.23 4.35
C PHE A 35 -2.98 0.57 5.19
N GLY A 36 -2.17 1.35 5.92
CA GLY A 36 -1.18 0.82 6.87
C GLY A 36 -0.27 -0.30 6.33
N GLY A 37 0.17 -0.24 5.07
CA GLY A 37 1.06 -1.27 4.50
C GLY A 37 0.36 -2.45 3.82
N LEU A 38 -0.98 -2.45 3.75
CA LEU A 38 -1.73 -3.35 2.87
C LEU A 38 -1.57 -2.89 1.42
N SER A 39 -0.42 -3.22 0.84
CA SER A 39 -0.20 -3.09 -0.60
C SER A 39 -1.26 -3.92 -1.34
N PRO A 40 -1.74 -3.49 -2.52
CA PRO A 40 -2.63 -4.28 -3.37
C PRO A 40 -2.13 -5.72 -3.59
N MET A 41 -0.80 -5.90 -3.58
CA MET A 41 -0.12 -7.20 -3.61
C MET A 41 -0.50 -8.11 -2.45
N VAL A 42 -0.57 -7.58 -1.21
CA VAL A 42 -0.95 -8.36 -0.02
C VAL A 42 -2.39 -8.85 -0.13
N ILE A 43 -3.29 -7.97 -0.62
CA ILE A 43 -4.69 -8.32 -0.86
C ILE A 43 -4.78 -9.47 -1.88
N ALA A 44 -4.03 -9.37 -2.99
CA ALA A 44 -3.98 -10.43 -4.01
C ALA A 44 -3.47 -11.77 -3.45
N VAL A 45 -2.41 -11.76 -2.64
CA VAL A 45 -1.86 -12.98 -2.02
C VAL A 45 -2.89 -13.62 -1.08
N VAL A 46 -3.57 -12.83 -0.24
CA VAL A 46 -4.61 -13.34 0.68
C VAL A 46 -5.75 -14.00 -0.09
N LEU A 47 -6.21 -13.38 -1.19
CA LEU A 47 -7.26 -13.96 -2.04
C LEU A 47 -6.83 -15.29 -2.66
N VAL A 48 -5.61 -15.38 -3.17
CA VAL A 48 -5.08 -16.63 -3.76
C VAL A 48 -5.01 -17.74 -2.71
N VAL A 49 -4.54 -17.43 -1.49
CA VAL A 49 -4.48 -18.40 -0.39
C VAL A 49 -5.87 -18.90 -0.01
N LEU A 50 -6.86 -18.01 0.09
CA LEU A 50 -8.25 -18.39 0.39
C LEU A 50 -8.85 -19.27 -0.72
N LEU A 51 -8.58 -18.96 -1.99
CA LEU A 51 -9.03 -19.78 -3.11
C LEU A 51 -8.40 -21.17 -3.10
N ALA A 52 -7.08 -21.25 -2.91
CA ALA A 52 -6.38 -22.54 -2.80
C ALA A 52 -6.92 -23.37 -1.62
N PHE A 53 -7.19 -22.74 -0.48
CA PHE A 53 -7.74 -23.40 0.69
C PHE A 53 -9.14 -23.94 0.43
N THR A 54 -10.05 -23.13 -0.12
CA THR A 54 -11.40 -23.59 -0.46
C THR A 54 -11.42 -24.72 -1.48
N LEU A 55 -10.53 -24.68 -2.48
CA LEU A 55 -10.35 -25.77 -3.45
C LEU A 55 -9.83 -27.05 -2.77
N ALA A 56 -8.83 -26.93 -1.89
CA ALA A 56 -8.29 -28.06 -1.15
C ALA A 56 -9.36 -28.70 -0.25
N LEU A 57 -10.12 -27.90 0.50
CA LEU A 57 -11.23 -28.42 1.31
C LEU A 57 -12.27 -29.13 0.44
N ARG A 58 -12.65 -28.54 -0.69
CA ARG A 58 -13.62 -29.13 -1.59
C ARG A 58 -13.13 -30.46 -2.20
N HIS A 59 -11.83 -30.57 -2.48
CA HIS A 59 -11.21 -31.81 -2.94
C HIS A 59 -11.13 -32.88 -1.84
N LEU A 60 -10.97 -32.48 -0.57
CA LEU A 60 -10.87 -33.40 0.57
C LEU A 60 -12.24 -33.88 1.08
N TYR A 61 -13.26 -33.01 1.04
CA TYR A 61 -14.61 -33.32 1.52
C TYR A 61 -15.59 -33.78 0.44
N GLY A 62 -15.26 -33.56 -0.84
CA GLY A 62 -16.09 -33.94 -1.99
C GLY A 62 -15.62 -35.19 -2.74
N GLY A 63 -14.64 -35.92 -2.21
CA GLY A 63 -14.10 -37.18 -2.75
C GLY A 63 -14.67 -38.41 -2.07
#